data_AF-A0A846E8S7-F1
#
_entry.id   AF-A0A846E8S7-F1
#
_cell.length_a   1.000
_cell.length_b   1.000
_cell.length_c   1.000
_cell.angle_alpha   90.00
_cell.angle_beta   90.00
_cell.angle_gamma   90.00
#
_symmetry.space_group_name_H-M   'P 1'
#
loop_
_entity.id
_entity.type
_entity.pdbx_description
1 polymer ?
#
loop_
_entity_poly.entity_id
_entity_poly.type
_entity_poly.pdbx_seq_one_letter_code
_entity_poly.pdbx_strand_id
1 'polypeptide(L)' 'MSRSVQLKRPLVTTDHDFLVLAKNCVAQGEAFTGIFFLSPKVSIGYAIEELEVYAKIGELEDFANQVIFI' A
#
# COMPACT_ATOMS: atom_id res chain seq x y z
N MET A 1 -3.66 -10.37 2.81
CA MET A 1 -3.92 -9.16 3.64
C MET A 1 -3.83 -9.39 5.14
N SER A 2 -4.25 -10.55 5.68
CA SER A 2 -4.34 -10.77 7.14
C SER A 2 -3.06 -10.46 7.95
N ARG A 3 -1.86 -10.69 7.40
CA ARG A 3 -0.58 -10.41 8.09
C ARG A 3 -0.23 -8.92 8.14
N SER A 4 -0.47 -8.17 7.07
CA SER A 4 -0.25 -6.71 7.04
C SER A 4 -1.25 -5.98 7.95
N VAL A 5 -2.50 -6.45 7.98
CA VAL A 5 -3.54 -5.99 8.90
C VAL A 5 -3.16 -6.26 10.36
N GLN A 6 -2.64 -7.44 10.68
CA GLN A 6 -2.15 -7.76 12.02
C GLN A 6 -0.96 -6.90 12.46
N LEU A 7 -0.08 -6.54 11.53
CA LEU A 7 1.10 -5.73 11.81
C LEU A 7 0.82 -4.22 11.71
N LYS A 8 -0.40 -3.82 11.32
CA LYS A 8 -0.80 -2.43 10.97
C LYS A 8 0.17 -1.75 10.01
N ARG A 9 0.72 -2.49 9.04
CA ARG A 9 1.66 -1.95 8.05
C ARG A 9 1.02 -1.92 6.67
N PRO A 10 1.27 -0.86 5.88
CA PRO A 10 0.92 -0.84 4.46
C PRO A 10 1.55 -2.03 3.73
N LEU A 11 0.82 -2.59 2.77
CA LEU A 11 1.33 -3.65 1.91
C LEU A 11 2.07 -3.04 0.71
N VAL A 12 3.32 -3.44 0.49
CA VAL A 12 4.04 -3.11 -0.75
C VAL A 12 3.93 -4.30 -1.70
N THR A 13 3.44 -4.09 -2.92
CA THR A 13 3.22 -5.19 -3.89
C THR A 13 3.23 -4.72 -5.34
N THR A 14 3.50 -5.63 -6.28
CA THR A 14 3.32 -5.46 -7.74
C THR A 14 2.09 -6.24 -8.26
N ASP A 15 1.44 -7.00 -7.38
CA ASP A 15 0.35 -7.90 -7.73
C ASP A 15 -0.99 -7.13 -7.82
N HIS A 16 -1.59 -7.19 -9.02
CA HIS A 16 -2.80 -6.45 -9.37
C HIS A 16 -4.04 -6.96 -8.62
N ASP A 17 -4.03 -8.21 -8.15
CA ASP A 17 -5.15 -8.78 -7.40
C ASP A 17 -5.43 -7.97 -6.12
N PHE A 18 -4.39 -7.37 -5.52
CA PHE A 18 -4.54 -6.51 -4.35
C PHE A 18 -5.24 -5.18 -4.64
N LEU A 19 -5.20 -4.68 -5.89
CA LEU A 19 -5.98 -3.51 -6.30
C LEU A 19 -7.47 -3.84 -6.34
N VAL A 20 -7.81 -5.03 -6.84
CA VAL A 20 -9.19 -5.52 -6.85
C VAL A 20 -9.70 -5.71 -5.42
N LEU A 21 -8.88 -6.29 -4.54
CA LEU A 21 -9.23 -6.45 -3.13
C LEU A 21 -9.45 -5.09 -2.44
N ALA A 22 -8.56 -4.10 -2.63
CA ALA A 22 -8.75 -2.77 -2.07
C ALA A 22 -10.04 -2.11 -2.57
N LYS A 23 -10.33 -2.21 -3.88
CA LYS A 23 -11.58 -1.72 -4.46
C LYS A 23 -12.80 -2.37 -3.80
N ASN A 24 -12.75 -3.69 -3.55
CA ASN A 24 -13.82 -4.42 -2.89
C ASN A 24 -14.00 -3.95 -1.44
N CYS A 25 -12.90 -3.77 -0.69
CA CYS A 25 -12.95 -3.23 0.67
C CYS A 25 -13.64 -1.86 0.71
N VAL A 26 -13.25 -0.95 -0.18
CA VAL A 26 -13.90 0.38 -0.28
C VAL A 26 -15.39 0.25 -0.59
N ALA A 27 -15.77 -0.62 -1.52
CA ALA A 27 -17.18 -0.84 -1.88
C ALA A 27 -18.01 -1.44 -0.73
N GLN A 28 -17.39 -2.22 0.14
CA GLN A 28 -18.02 -2.87 1.29
C GLN A 28 -17.93 -2.03 2.58
N GLY A 29 -17.23 -0.89 2.54
CA GLY A 29 -16.96 -0.06 3.73
C GLY A 29 -15.98 -0.72 4.71
N GLU A 30 -15.20 -1.70 4.25
CA GLU A 30 -14.19 -2.38 5.05
C GLU A 30 -12.86 -1.62 5.02
N ALA A 31 -12.20 -1.56 6.18
CA ALA A 31 -10.92 -0.89 6.30
C ALA A 31 -9.75 -1.82 5.92
N PHE A 32 -8.69 -1.24 5.33
CA PHE A 32 -7.42 -1.89 5.06
C PHE A 32 -6.23 -0.96 5.36
N THR A 33 -5.04 -1.53 5.59
CA THR A 33 -3.87 -0.79 6.10
C THR A 33 -3.17 0.11 5.08
N GLY A 34 -3.67 0.21 3.86
CA GLY A 34 -2.99 0.89 2.75
C GLY A 34 -2.16 -0.05 1.88
N ILE A 35 -2.01 0.31 0.60
CA ILE A 35 -1.25 -0.45 -0.39
C ILE A 35 -0.33 0.50 -1.14
N PHE A 36 0.96 0.20 -1.14
CA PHE A 36 1.93 0.77 -2.06
C PHE A 36 2.08 -0.18 -3.25
N PHE A 37 1.56 0.22 -4.39
CA PHE A 37 1.59 -0.55 -5.62
C PHE A 37 2.80 -0.14 -6.45
N LEU A 38 3.77 -1.03 -6.59
CA LEU A 38 4.96 -0.80 -7.40
C LEU A 38 4.68 -1.16 -8.86
N SER A 39 4.95 -0.22 -9.78
CA SER A 39 4.89 -0.52 -11.21
C SER A 39 5.99 -1.50 -11.62
N PRO A 40 5.73 -2.50 -12.49
CA PRO A 40 6.76 -3.46 -12.93
C PRO A 40 7.97 -2.83 -13.63
N LYS A 41 7.85 -1.57 -14.06
CA LYS A 41 8.91 -0.82 -14.76
C LYS A 41 9.82 -0.03 -13.81
N VAL A 42 9.45 0.05 -12.53
CA VAL A 42 10.20 0.80 -11.53
C VAL A 42 11.41 0.00 -11.08
N SER A 43 12.56 0.67 -10.96
CA SER A 43 13.74 0.06 -10.36
C SER A 43 13.54 -0.09 -8.85
N ILE A 44 14.11 -1.15 -8.27
CA ILE A 44 14.04 -1.38 -6.82
C ILE A 44 14.65 -0.19 -6.05
N GLY A 45 15.71 0.42 -6.57
CA GLY A 45 16.33 1.60 -5.96
C GLY A 45 15.36 2.78 -5.87
N TYR A 46 14.67 3.10 -6.96
CA TYR A 46 13.65 4.15 -6.97
C TYR A 46 12.50 3.84 -6.01
N ALA A 47 12.02 2.60 -5.98
CA ALA A 47 10.97 2.19 -5.05
C ALA A 47 11.39 2.37 -3.58
N ILE A 48 12.64 2.08 -3.24
CA ILE A 48 13.18 2.30 -1.89
C ILE A 48 13.22 3.80 -1.57
N GLU A 49 13.74 4.63 -2.48
CA GLU A 49 13.83 6.08 -2.28
C GLU A 49 12.45 6.70 -2.03
N GLU A 50 11.44 6.34 -2.82
CA GLU A 50 10.07 6.81 -2.64
C GLU A 50 9.47 6.34 -1.31
N LEU A 51 9.64 5.06 -0.96
CA LEU A 51 9.14 4.51 0.31
C LEU A 51 9.80 5.19 1.52
N GLU A 52 11.08 5.55 1.44
CA GLU A 52 11.76 6.32 2.48
C GLU A 52 11.21 7.74 2.61
N VAL A 53 10.82 8.38 1.52
CA VAL A 53 10.15 9.68 1.57
C VAL A 53 8.82 9.55 2.29
N TYR A 54 7.97 8.59 1.89
CA TYR A 54 6.68 8.34 2.54
C TYR A 54 6.82 8.05 4.03
N ALA A 55 7.82 7.23 4.41
CA ALA A 55 8.09 6.92 5.81
C ALA A 55 8.55 8.11 6.65
N LYS A 56 9.07 9.19 6.04
CA LYS A 56 9.48 10.41 6.73
C LYS A 56 8.36 11.43 6.86
N ILE A 57 7.38 11.41 5.94
CA ILE A 57 6.36 12.46 5.84
C ILE A 57 4.99 12.07 6.39
N GLY A 58 4.73 10.77 6.61
CA GLY A 58 3.42 10.29 7.05
C GLY A 58 3.49 9.18 8.09
N GLU A 59 2.43 9.08 8.86
CA GLU A 59 2.19 8.02 9.83
C GLU A 59 1.39 6.87 9.21
N LEU A 60 1.39 5.70 9.84
CA LEU A 60 0.69 4.52 9.32
C LEU A 60 -0.81 4.76 9.08
N GLU A 61 -1.41 5.62 9.88
CA GLU A 61 -2.82 6.01 9.82
C GLU A 61 -3.13 6.86 8.59
N ASP A 62 -2.16 7.66 8.13
CA ASP A 62 -2.31 8.49 6.93
C ASP A 62 -2.43 7.64 5.66
N PHE A 63 -1.90 6.41 5.68
CA PHE A 63 -1.94 5.49 4.54
C PHE A 63 -3.14 4.54 4.59
N ALA A 64 -3.90 4.52 5.69
CA ALA A 64 -5.04 3.63 5.84
C ALA A 64 -6.09 3.89 4.74
N ASN A 65 -6.62 2.82 4.17
CA ASN A 65 -7.60 2.83 3.08
C ASN A 65 -7.15 3.50 1.78
N GLN A 66 -5.84 3.72 1.60
CA GLN A 66 -5.29 4.33 0.38
C GLN A 66 -4.54 3.32 -0.49
N VAL A 67 -4.55 3.58 -1.79
CA VAL A 67 -3.66 2.91 -2.74
C VAL A 67 -2.74 3.97 -3.32
N ILE A 68 -1.44 3.83 -3.07
CA ILE A 68 -0.39 4.74 -3.51
C ILE A 68 0.40 4.03 -4.60
N PHE A 69 0.54 4.69 -5.75
CA PHE A 69 1.29 4.14 -6.88
C PHE A 69 2.72 4.69 -6.84
N ILE A 70 3.69 3.77 -6.90
CA ILE A 70 5.12 4.05 -6.97
C ILE A 70 5.66 3.52 -8.30
#